data_AF-A0A656GJ04-F1
#
_entry.id   AF-A0A656GJ04-F1
#
_cell.length_a   1.000
_cell.length_b   1.000
_cell.length_c   1.000
_cell.angle_alpha   90.00
_cell.angle_beta   90.00
_cell.angle_gamma   90.00
#
_symmetry.space_group_name_H-M   'P 1'
#
loop_
_entity.id
_entity.type
_entity.pdbx_description
1 polymer ?
#
loop_
_entity_poly.entity_id
_entity_poly.type
_entity_poly.pdbx_seq_one_letter_code
_entity_poly.pdbx_strand_id
1 'polypeptide(L)'
;MSFSVNAMNDPMSNTLERAHHALKDSLAQVIHDYRPGYHLAPPAGWMNDPNGVVYFRGEYHVFYQHHPFDAKWGPMYWGHAKSADLVHWQHLPIALAPGDDFDRDGCFSGSAVVCGDTLALIYTGHTWLGEVGDELLIRQVQCLATSLDGINFVKHGAVIDSPPQDTIIHFRDPKVWQQDDHWYLIAGARLGDRPLLP
;
A
#
# COMPACT_ATOMS: atom_id res chain seq x y z
N MET A 1 39.68 -5.16 -14.43
CA MET A 1 38.57 -5.47 -13.49
C MET A 1 38.34 -4.25 -12.64
N SER A 2 37.21 -3.58 -12.86
CA SER A 2 36.65 -2.53 -12.01
C SER A 2 35.26 -2.28 -12.58
N PHE A 3 34.26 -3.02 -12.09
CA PHE A 3 32.88 -2.69 -12.39
C PHE A 3 32.50 -1.52 -11.47
N SER A 4 32.55 -0.32 -12.03
CA SER A 4 31.88 0.83 -11.44
C SER A 4 30.38 0.55 -11.54
N VAL A 5 29.75 0.31 -10.39
CA VAL A 5 28.29 0.29 -10.29
C VAL A 5 27.85 1.73 -10.50
N ASN A 6 27.39 2.04 -11.71
CA ASN A 6 26.58 3.23 -11.92
C ASN A 6 25.32 3.04 -11.07
N ALA A 7 25.26 3.74 -9.94
CA ALA A 7 24.02 4.00 -9.24
C ALA A 7 23.13 4.75 -10.23
N MET A 8 22.26 4.01 -10.92
CA MET A 8 21.11 4.59 -11.58
C MET A 8 20.31 5.27 -10.46
N ASN A 9 20.13 6.58 -10.57
CA ASN A 9 19.21 7.34 -9.72
C ASN A 9 17.85 6.67 -9.81
N ASP A 10 17.52 5.88 -8.79
CA ASP A 10 16.23 5.22 -8.68
C ASP A 10 15.21 6.28 -8.22
N PRO A 11 14.26 6.71 -9.08
CA PRO A 11 13.24 7.68 -8.71
C PRO A 11 12.39 7.20 -7.50
N MET A 12 12.32 5.89 -7.23
CA MET A 12 11.65 5.34 -6.05
C MET A 12 12.33 5.72 -4.73
N SER A 13 13.68 5.72 -4.68
CA SER A 13 14.47 6.10 -3.49
C SER A 13 14.10 7.50 -3.03
N ASN A 14 13.90 8.42 -3.99
CA ASN A 14 13.58 9.81 -3.69
C ASN A 14 12.19 9.99 -3.07
N THR A 15 11.17 9.23 -3.51
CA THR A 15 9.80 9.41 -3.00
C THR A 15 9.64 8.86 -1.57
N LEU A 16 10.20 7.69 -1.28
CA LEU A 16 10.18 7.15 0.10
C LEU A 16 11.00 8.02 1.06
N GLU A 17 12.18 8.49 0.65
CA GLU A 17 13.02 9.39 1.45
C GLU A 17 12.28 10.69 1.79
N ARG A 18 11.64 11.32 0.80
CA ARG A 18 10.82 12.52 1.00
C ARG A 18 9.68 12.28 1.97
N ALA A 19 9.01 11.13 1.87
CA ALA A 19 7.93 10.75 2.78
C ALA A 19 8.43 10.55 4.22
N HIS A 20 9.57 9.89 4.42
CA HIS A 20 10.16 9.74 5.75
C HIS A 20 10.63 11.08 6.33
N HIS A 21 11.18 11.97 5.50
CA HIS A 21 11.57 13.31 5.93
C HIS A 21 10.36 14.13 6.39
N ALA A 22 9.30 14.16 5.58
CA ALA A 22 8.06 14.85 5.92
C ALA A 22 7.43 14.28 7.20
N LEU A 23 7.40 12.95 7.36
CA LEU A 23 6.91 12.31 8.57
C LEU A 23 7.71 12.76 9.79
N LYS A 24 9.05 12.76 9.70
CA LYS A 24 9.95 13.17 10.78
C LYS A 24 9.72 14.63 11.19
N ASP A 25 9.58 15.54 10.22
CA ASP A 25 9.35 16.97 10.48
C ASP A 25 7.97 17.22 11.11
N SER A 26 6.99 16.37 10.78
CA SER A 26 5.62 16.46 11.30
C SER A 26 5.49 15.98 12.74
N LEU A 27 6.41 15.13 13.24
CA LEU A 27 6.32 14.55 14.58
C LEU A 27 6.25 15.61 15.69
N ALA A 28 7.01 16.70 15.55
CA ALA A 28 7.03 17.79 16.53
C ALA A 28 5.72 18.61 16.57
N GLN A 29 4.86 18.46 15.56
CA GLN A 29 3.61 19.22 15.40
C GLN A 29 2.38 18.39 15.83
N VAL A 30 2.58 17.13 16.26
CA VAL A 30 1.48 16.25 16.67
C VAL A 30 0.84 16.79 17.96
N ILE A 31 -0.47 17.01 17.91
CA ILE A 31 -1.30 17.34 19.06
C ILE A 31 -1.81 16.04 19.68
N HIS A 32 -1.66 15.88 21.00
CA HIS A 32 -1.93 14.63 21.70
C HIS A 32 -3.32 14.53 22.35
N ASP A 33 -4.09 15.62 22.41
CA ASP A 33 -5.38 15.70 23.12
C ASP A 33 -6.38 14.59 22.74
N TYR A 34 -6.40 14.18 21.47
CA TYR A 34 -7.29 13.13 20.94
C TYR A 34 -6.53 11.96 20.33
N ARG A 35 -5.22 11.86 20.59
CA ARG A 35 -4.39 10.78 20.05
C ARG A 35 -4.72 9.48 20.79
N PRO A 36 -5.04 8.37 20.09
CA PRO A 36 -5.40 7.13 20.76
C PRO A 36 -4.20 6.57 21.53
N GLY A 37 -4.42 6.14 22.77
CA GLY A 37 -3.37 5.56 23.63
C GLY A 37 -3.12 4.06 23.43
N TYR A 38 -4.04 3.34 22.78
CA TYR A 38 -4.00 1.87 22.63
C TYR A 38 -4.53 1.38 21.28
N HIS A 39 -4.76 2.28 20.32
CA HIS A 39 -5.04 1.90 18.92
C HIS A 39 -3.83 2.26 18.06
N LEU A 40 -3.53 1.41 17.08
CA LEU A 40 -2.51 1.73 16.08
C LEU A 40 -2.93 2.96 15.27
N ALA A 41 -2.08 3.98 15.26
CA ALA A 41 -2.24 5.20 14.46
C ALA A 41 -0.87 5.59 13.85
N PRO A 42 -0.81 6.22 12.66
CA PRO A 42 0.46 6.59 12.03
C PRO A 42 1.19 7.61 12.91
N PRO A 43 2.54 7.63 12.96
CA PRO A 43 3.28 8.56 13.82
C PRO A 43 2.85 10.03 13.67
N ALA A 44 2.57 10.47 12.44
CA ALA A 44 1.86 11.71 12.10
C ALA A 44 1.13 11.52 10.75
N GLY A 45 0.39 12.52 10.28
CA GLY A 45 -0.32 12.48 8.98
C GLY A 45 -1.65 11.73 9.01
N TRP A 46 -2.21 11.49 7.82
CA TRP A 46 -3.50 10.83 7.64
C TRP A 46 -3.35 9.31 7.49
N MET A 47 -4.31 8.55 8.04
CA MET A 47 -4.49 7.12 7.77
C MET A 47 -5.95 6.82 7.44
N ASN A 48 -6.17 5.73 6.72
CA ASN A 48 -7.49 5.11 6.59
C ASN A 48 -7.37 3.58 6.67
N ASP A 49 -7.59 2.88 5.57
CA ASP A 49 -7.81 1.44 5.54
C ASP A 49 -6.63 0.67 6.16
N PRO A 50 -6.90 -0.33 7.02
CA PRO A 50 -5.88 -1.32 7.36
C PRO A 50 -5.56 -2.16 6.11
N ASN A 51 -4.28 -2.43 5.88
CA ASN A 51 -3.80 -3.21 4.75
C ASN A 51 -2.91 -4.35 5.23
N GLY A 52 -2.91 -5.45 4.48
CA GLY A 52 -1.89 -6.51 4.58
C GLY A 52 -1.60 -7.09 5.97
N VAL A 53 -2.61 -7.25 6.84
CA VAL A 53 -2.41 -7.86 8.17
C VAL A 53 -1.92 -9.31 8.01
N VAL A 54 -0.73 -9.62 8.53
CA VAL A 54 -0.06 -10.91 8.31
C VAL A 54 0.89 -11.26 9.46
N TYR A 55 1.15 -12.55 9.68
CA TYR A 55 2.23 -13.00 10.57
C TYR A 55 3.41 -13.48 9.72
N PHE A 56 4.59 -12.89 9.93
CA PHE A 56 5.79 -13.20 9.15
C PHE A 56 7.03 -13.11 10.04
N ARG A 57 7.93 -14.09 9.93
CA ARG A 57 9.21 -14.15 10.67
C ARG A 57 9.10 -13.91 12.20
N GLY A 58 8.02 -14.38 12.82
CA GLY A 58 7.85 -14.31 14.27
C GLY A 58 7.03 -13.11 14.77
N GLU A 59 6.64 -12.19 13.88
CA GLU A 59 5.94 -10.95 14.24
C GLU A 59 4.68 -10.75 13.39
N TYR A 60 3.68 -10.10 13.97
CA TYR A 60 2.54 -9.56 13.24
C TYR A 60 2.97 -8.29 12.52
N HIS A 61 2.66 -8.17 11.24
CA HIS A 61 2.82 -6.95 10.46
C HIS A 61 1.44 -6.41 10.12
N VAL A 62 1.27 -5.10 10.29
CA VAL A 62 0.08 -4.35 9.87
C VAL A 62 0.55 -3.20 9.00
N PHE A 63 -0.03 -3.12 7.81
CA PHE A 63 0.12 -1.99 6.91
C PHE A 63 -1.15 -1.15 6.97
N TYR A 64 -1.08 0.06 6.44
CA TYR A 64 -2.25 0.94 6.37
C TYR A 64 -2.06 1.96 5.27
N GLN A 65 -3.15 2.37 4.62
CA GLN A 65 -3.12 3.53 3.74
C GLN A 65 -2.69 4.76 4.55
N HIS A 66 -1.76 5.52 3.99
CA HIS A 66 -1.09 6.60 4.68
C HIS A 66 -0.80 7.77 3.75
N HIS A 67 -1.09 8.99 4.20
CA HIS A 67 -0.58 10.20 3.58
C HIS A 67 0.37 10.90 4.57
N PRO A 68 1.70 10.85 4.33
CA PRO A 68 2.71 11.31 5.29
C PRO A 68 2.92 12.83 5.32
N PHE A 69 2.28 13.59 4.42
CA PHE A 69 2.51 15.03 4.25
C PHE A 69 1.42 15.93 4.85
N ASP A 70 0.22 15.40 5.10
CA ASP A 70 -0.91 16.16 5.64
C ASP A 70 -1.82 15.23 6.46
N ALA A 71 -2.62 15.82 7.35
CA ALA A 71 -3.70 15.16 8.08
C ALA A 71 -5.00 15.08 7.25
N LYS A 72 -4.91 15.18 5.92
CA LYS A 72 -6.00 15.01 4.95
C LYS A 72 -5.66 13.91 3.96
N TRP A 73 -6.67 13.38 3.28
CA TRP A 73 -6.47 12.45 2.18
C TRP A 73 -5.62 13.09 1.06
N GLY A 74 -4.80 12.28 0.40
CA GLY A 74 -3.87 12.70 -0.65
C GLY A 74 -3.26 11.50 -1.38
N PRO A 75 -2.06 11.64 -1.99
CA PRO A 75 -1.36 10.50 -2.57
C PRO A 75 -1.12 9.40 -1.53
N MET A 76 -1.56 8.17 -1.84
CA MET A 76 -1.56 7.07 -0.90
C MET A 76 -0.24 6.29 -0.90
N TYR A 77 0.33 6.16 0.30
CA TYR A 77 1.46 5.31 0.64
C TYR A 77 0.97 4.15 1.52
N TRP A 78 1.81 3.15 1.74
CA TRP A 78 1.57 2.14 2.79
C TRP A 78 2.48 2.39 3.98
N GLY A 79 1.91 2.87 5.09
CA GLY A 79 2.61 2.86 6.36
C GLY A 79 2.73 1.44 6.91
N HIS A 80 3.62 1.24 7.88
CA HIS A 80 3.97 -0.09 8.36
C HIS A 80 4.27 -0.09 9.86
N ALA A 81 3.68 -1.04 10.58
CA ALA A 81 4.05 -1.36 11.95
C ALA A 81 4.11 -2.87 12.14
N LYS A 82 4.91 -3.30 13.11
CA LYS A 82 4.96 -4.70 13.54
C LYS A 82 4.80 -4.84 15.04
N SER A 83 4.40 -6.03 15.48
CA SER A 83 4.20 -6.37 16.88
C SER A 83 4.44 -7.86 17.12
N ALA A 84 5.04 -8.21 18.25
CA ALA A 84 5.15 -9.61 18.68
C ALA A 84 3.88 -10.13 19.39
N ASP A 85 3.03 -9.23 19.90
CA ASP A 85 1.94 -9.57 20.82
C ASP A 85 0.60 -8.87 20.52
N LEU A 86 0.51 -8.10 19.43
CA LEU A 86 -0.63 -7.27 19.03
C LEU A 86 -0.97 -6.12 20.01
N VAL A 87 -0.15 -5.91 21.04
CA VAL A 87 -0.33 -4.87 22.06
C VAL A 87 0.73 -3.78 21.91
N HIS A 88 2.01 -4.18 21.79
CA HIS A 88 3.13 -3.27 21.66
C HIS A 88 3.57 -3.18 20.20
N TRP A 89 3.48 -2.00 19.62
CA TRP A 89 3.73 -1.76 18.21
C TRP A 89 5.04 -1.00 17.98
N GLN A 90 5.84 -1.49 17.05
CA GLN A 90 7.01 -0.80 16.51
C GLN A 90 6.67 -0.30 15.10
N HIS A 91 6.75 1.01 14.89
CA HIS A 91 6.66 1.58 13.54
C HIS A 91 7.93 1.27 12.73
N LEU A 92 7.72 0.87 11.48
CA LEU A 92 8.76 0.56 10.50
C LEU A 92 8.79 1.65 9.42
N PRO A 93 9.81 1.67 8.55
CA PRO A 93 9.79 2.50 7.35
C PRO A 93 8.50 2.29 6.54
N ILE A 94 7.97 3.37 5.96
CA ILE A 94 6.90 3.30 4.96
C ILE A 94 7.26 2.25 3.89
N ALA A 95 6.35 1.31 3.64
CA ALA A 95 6.60 0.11 2.84
C ALA A 95 6.46 0.36 1.34
N LEU A 96 5.45 1.13 0.92
CA LEU A 96 5.19 1.45 -0.49
C LEU A 96 5.00 2.95 -0.68
N ALA A 97 5.54 3.47 -1.79
CA ALA A 97 5.33 4.82 -2.27
C ALA A 97 4.79 4.80 -3.71
N PRO A 98 3.86 5.70 -4.05
CA PRO A 98 3.39 5.87 -5.41
C PRO A 98 4.50 6.47 -6.27
N GLY A 99 4.53 6.16 -7.57
CA GLY A 99 5.43 6.84 -8.49
C GLY A 99 5.68 6.14 -9.82
N ASP A 100 5.31 4.86 -9.96
CA ASP A 100 5.43 4.15 -11.22
C ASP A 100 4.16 4.31 -12.06
N ASP A 101 4.22 4.05 -13.36
CA ASP A 101 3.07 4.23 -14.27
C ASP A 101 1.79 3.50 -13.80
N PHE A 102 1.95 2.37 -13.09
CA PHE A 102 0.85 1.57 -12.58
C PHE A 102 0.27 2.06 -11.24
N ASP A 103 0.97 2.90 -10.48
CA ASP A 103 0.52 3.40 -9.16
C ASP A 103 0.86 4.87 -8.90
N ARG A 104 1.07 5.63 -9.98
CA ARG A 104 1.61 7.00 -9.99
C ARG A 104 0.94 7.92 -8.98
N ASP A 105 -0.37 7.79 -8.84
CA ASP A 105 -1.18 8.69 -8.03
C ASP A 105 -1.63 8.06 -6.70
N GLY A 106 -1.27 6.79 -6.45
CA GLY A 106 -1.51 6.13 -5.17
C GLY A 106 -1.28 4.62 -5.17
N CYS A 107 -0.63 4.13 -4.12
CA CYS A 107 -0.69 2.72 -3.71
C CYS A 107 -1.94 2.52 -2.85
N PHE A 108 -3.04 2.14 -3.48
CA PHE A 108 -4.32 1.90 -2.81
C PHE A 108 -4.33 0.58 -2.02
N SER A 109 -5.48 0.26 -1.42
CA SER A 109 -5.63 -0.82 -0.45
C SER A 109 -5.36 -2.19 -1.06
N GLY A 110 -5.10 -3.15 -0.18
CA GLY A 110 -4.71 -4.48 -0.57
C GLY A 110 -4.46 -5.41 0.61
N SER A 111 -3.94 -6.58 0.29
CA SER A 111 -3.68 -7.68 1.22
C SER A 111 -2.25 -8.15 1.15
N ALA A 112 -1.87 -8.99 2.11
CA ALA A 112 -0.56 -9.60 2.20
C ALA A 112 -0.71 -11.10 2.41
N VAL A 113 0.22 -11.86 1.85
CA VAL A 113 0.32 -13.31 2.01
C VAL A 113 1.77 -13.73 2.15
N VAL A 114 2.02 -14.80 2.90
CA VAL A 114 3.34 -15.42 3.00
C VAL A 114 3.40 -16.58 2.02
N CYS A 115 4.42 -16.59 1.17
CA CYS A 115 4.71 -17.68 0.24
C CYS A 115 6.15 -18.15 0.49
N GLY A 116 6.31 -19.27 1.20
CA GLY A 116 7.61 -19.72 1.70
C GLY A 116 8.27 -18.66 2.58
N ASP A 117 9.49 -18.24 2.22
CA ASP A 117 10.25 -17.22 2.93
C ASP A 117 9.97 -15.78 2.45
N THR A 118 8.98 -15.60 1.58
CA THR A 118 8.66 -14.31 0.96
C THR A 118 7.35 -13.77 1.49
N LEU A 119 7.37 -12.51 1.94
CA LEU A 119 6.18 -11.72 2.19
C LEU A 119 5.78 -11.01 0.89
N ALA A 120 4.58 -11.30 0.37
CA ALA A 120 4.02 -10.67 -0.82
C ALA A 120 2.88 -9.71 -0.43
N LEU A 121 2.91 -8.50 -0.97
CA LEU A 121 1.84 -7.51 -0.91
C LEU A 121 1.16 -7.47 -2.28
N ILE A 122 -0.16 -7.60 -2.27
CA ILE A 122 -0.99 -7.42 -3.46
C ILE A 122 -1.91 -6.24 -3.20
N TYR A 123 -1.81 -5.22 -4.03
CA TYR A 123 -2.45 -3.93 -3.78
C TYR A 123 -2.97 -3.32 -5.07
N THR A 124 -3.86 -2.34 -4.96
CA THR A 124 -4.32 -1.61 -6.13
C THR A 124 -3.39 -0.45 -6.47
N GLY A 125 -2.86 -0.43 -7.70
CA GLY A 125 -2.24 0.77 -8.26
C GLY A 125 -3.31 1.71 -8.81
N HIS A 126 -3.28 2.98 -8.41
CA HIS A 126 -4.24 4.00 -8.81
C HIS A 126 -3.60 5.09 -9.66
N THR A 127 -4.26 5.44 -10.77
CA THR A 127 -3.84 6.50 -11.68
C THR A 127 -5.04 7.33 -12.12
N TRP A 128 -4.94 8.65 -12.04
CA TRP A 128 -5.86 9.59 -12.68
C TRP A 128 -5.55 9.69 -14.18
N LEU A 129 -6.57 9.49 -15.02
CA LEU A 129 -6.50 9.65 -16.47
C LEU A 129 -6.96 11.05 -16.91
N GLY A 130 -7.64 11.78 -16.03
CA GLY A 130 -8.09 13.15 -16.21
C GLY A 130 -7.63 14.05 -15.06
N GLU A 131 -8.49 15.00 -14.67
CA GLU A 131 -8.22 15.84 -13.50
C GLU A 131 -8.23 15.00 -12.21
N VAL A 132 -7.37 15.38 -11.26
CA VAL A 132 -7.31 14.72 -9.95
C VAL A 132 -8.66 14.84 -9.26
N GLY A 133 -9.26 13.71 -8.90
CA GLY A 133 -10.57 13.64 -8.26
C GLY A 133 -11.72 13.29 -9.22
N ASP A 134 -11.49 13.23 -10.53
CA ASP A 134 -12.49 12.72 -11.48
C ASP A 134 -12.54 11.19 -11.46
N GLU A 135 -13.44 10.64 -10.65
CA GLU A 135 -13.61 9.19 -10.49
C GLU A 135 -14.09 8.46 -11.77
N LEU A 136 -14.54 9.19 -12.80
CA LEU A 136 -14.89 8.60 -14.10
C LEU A 136 -13.67 8.37 -14.99
N LEU A 137 -12.56 9.07 -14.70
CA LEU A 137 -11.32 9.03 -15.45
C LEU A 137 -10.19 8.49 -14.58
N ILE A 138 -10.33 7.23 -14.18
CA ILE A 138 -9.36 6.50 -13.37
C ILE A 138 -8.91 5.21 -14.03
N ARG A 139 -7.71 4.77 -13.68
CA ARG A 139 -7.22 3.41 -13.93
C ARG A 139 -6.85 2.78 -12.60
N GLN A 140 -7.39 1.58 -12.36
CA GLN A 140 -7.09 0.76 -11.19
C GLN A 140 -6.62 -0.62 -11.65
N VAL A 141 -5.43 -1.02 -11.21
CA VAL A 141 -4.80 -2.29 -11.56
C VAL A 141 -4.32 -3.01 -10.30
N GLN A 142 -4.16 -4.34 -10.35
CA GLN A 142 -3.69 -5.10 -9.19
C GLN A 142 -2.19 -5.37 -9.33
N CYS A 143 -1.42 -4.86 -8.39
CA CYS A 143 0.03 -4.84 -8.38
C CYS A 143 0.60 -5.83 -7.35
N LEU A 144 1.85 -6.25 -7.56
CA LEU A 144 2.60 -7.12 -6.66
C LEU A 144 3.86 -6.41 -6.15
N ALA A 145 4.12 -6.52 -4.86
CA ALA A 145 5.40 -6.22 -4.26
C ALA A 145 5.84 -7.36 -3.34
N THR A 146 7.16 -7.59 -3.19
CA THR A 146 7.67 -8.68 -2.34
C THR A 146 8.80 -8.22 -1.44
N SER A 147 8.94 -8.88 -0.29
CA SER A 147 10.02 -8.68 0.65
C SER A 147 10.50 -10.01 1.23
N LEU A 148 11.81 -10.16 1.42
CA LEU A 148 12.42 -11.30 2.11
C LEU A 148 12.65 -11.03 3.60
N ASP A 149 12.87 -9.76 3.97
CA ASP A 149 13.10 -9.33 5.36
C ASP A 149 11.82 -8.81 6.03
N GLY A 150 10.75 -8.60 5.26
CA GLY A 150 9.49 -8.06 5.73
C GLY A 150 9.54 -6.58 6.03
N ILE A 151 10.54 -5.83 5.54
CA ILE A 151 10.73 -4.39 5.78
C ILE A 151 10.95 -3.66 4.46
N ASN A 152 11.83 -4.17 3.60
CA ASN A 152 12.16 -3.57 2.32
C ASN A 152 11.42 -4.30 1.21
N PHE A 153 10.62 -3.56 0.41
CA PHE A 153 9.77 -4.13 -0.62
C PHE A 153 10.24 -3.76 -2.02
N VAL A 154 10.23 -4.73 -2.92
CA VAL A 154 10.46 -4.55 -4.37
C VAL A 154 9.12 -4.63 -5.07
N LYS A 155 8.73 -3.59 -5.82
CA LYS A 155 7.55 -3.60 -6.68
C LYS A 155 7.84 -4.33 -7.99
N HIS A 156 6.92 -5.20 -8.41
CA HIS A 156 6.99 -5.98 -9.66
C HIS A 156 6.00 -5.48 -10.73
N GLY A 157 5.22 -4.45 -10.41
CA GLY A 157 4.22 -3.88 -11.31
C GLY A 157 2.86 -4.57 -11.26
N ALA A 158 2.03 -4.29 -12.26
CA ALA A 158 0.69 -4.84 -12.39
C ALA A 158 0.74 -6.32 -12.80
N VAL A 159 0.12 -7.18 -11.99
CA VAL A 159 -0.08 -8.62 -12.29
C VAL A 159 -1.49 -8.91 -12.83
N ILE A 160 -2.44 -7.98 -12.60
CA ILE A 160 -3.74 -7.93 -13.27
C ILE A 160 -3.90 -6.48 -13.75
N ASP A 161 -3.83 -6.28 -15.05
CA ASP A 161 -3.71 -4.96 -15.69
C ASP A 161 -5.04 -4.32 -16.07
N SER A 162 -6.13 -5.09 -16.02
CA SER A 162 -7.47 -4.66 -16.41
C SER A 162 -8.55 -5.46 -15.67
N PRO A 163 -9.73 -4.85 -15.43
CA PRO A 163 -10.89 -5.58 -14.97
C PRO A 163 -11.39 -6.57 -16.04
N PRO A 164 -12.24 -7.55 -15.68
CA PRO A 164 -12.74 -8.55 -16.63
C PRO A 164 -13.67 -7.98 -17.71
N GLN A 165 -14.12 -6.73 -17.59
CA GLN A 165 -14.98 -6.05 -18.56
C GLN A 165 -14.59 -4.57 -18.64
N ASP A 166 -14.52 -4.01 -19.85
CA ASP A 166 -14.10 -2.63 -20.11
C ASP A 166 -15.03 -1.56 -19.50
N THR A 167 -16.26 -1.94 -19.17
CA THR A 167 -17.25 -1.05 -18.53
C THR A 167 -17.02 -0.84 -17.03
N ILE A 168 -16.12 -1.62 -16.42
CA ILE A 168 -15.78 -1.53 -15.00
C ILE A 168 -14.63 -0.53 -14.87
N ILE A 169 -14.87 0.59 -14.19
CA ILE A 169 -13.82 1.60 -13.93
C ILE A 169 -13.25 1.49 -12.51
N HIS A 170 -14.08 1.10 -11.54
CA HIS A 170 -13.65 0.84 -10.18
C HIS A 170 -13.33 -0.65 -10.04
N PHE A 171 -12.06 -0.96 -9.82
CA PHE A 171 -11.53 -2.32 -9.75
C PHE A 171 -10.37 -2.37 -8.77
N ARG A 172 -10.63 -2.71 -7.51
CA ARG A 172 -9.67 -2.47 -6.43
C ARG A 172 -9.85 -3.35 -5.20
N ASP A 173 -8.93 -3.17 -4.25
CA ASP A 173 -8.93 -3.75 -2.91
C ASP A 173 -8.80 -5.29 -2.94
N PRO A 174 -7.71 -5.83 -3.53
CA PRO A 174 -7.54 -7.25 -3.73
C PRO A 174 -7.25 -8.00 -2.42
N LYS A 175 -7.97 -9.10 -2.20
CA LYS A 175 -7.66 -10.12 -1.20
C LYS A 175 -7.13 -11.38 -1.88
N VAL A 176 -5.92 -11.79 -1.50
CA VAL A 176 -5.28 -13.04 -1.95
C VAL A 176 -5.28 -14.07 -0.83
N TRP A 177 -5.49 -15.33 -1.18
CA TRP A 177 -5.29 -16.47 -0.28
C TRP A 177 -4.95 -17.73 -1.06
N GLN A 178 -4.34 -18.69 -0.39
CA GLN A 178 -4.15 -20.04 -0.91
C GLN A 178 -5.21 -20.96 -0.31
N GLN A 179 -5.79 -21.81 -1.14
CA GLN A 179 -6.66 -22.89 -0.72
C GLN A 179 -6.34 -24.11 -1.56
N ASP A 180 -6.04 -25.24 -0.90
CA ASP A 180 -5.49 -26.43 -1.54
C ASP A 180 -4.22 -26.07 -2.35
N ASP A 181 -4.10 -26.57 -3.58
CA ASP A 181 -2.98 -26.30 -4.47
C ASP A 181 -3.16 -25.03 -5.33
N HIS A 182 -4.14 -24.17 -5.01
CA HIS A 182 -4.49 -23.02 -5.83
C HIS A 182 -4.41 -21.69 -5.07
N TRP A 183 -3.97 -20.67 -5.79
CA TRP A 183 -4.04 -19.28 -5.35
C TRP A 183 -5.31 -18.63 -5.89
N TYR A 184 -6.00 -17.90 -5.01
CA TYR A 184 -7.20 -17.16 -5.33
C TYR A 184 -6.99 -15.68 -5.06
N LEU A 185 -7.61 -14.84 -5.89
CA LEU A 185 -7.70 -13.41 -5.71
C LEU A 185 -9.15 -12.98 -5.90
N ILE A 186 -9.65 -12.15 -5.00
CA ILE A 186 -10.92 -11.43 -5.16
C ILE A 186 -10.67 -9.93 -5.04
N ALA A 187 -11.35 -9.13 -5.85
CA ALA A 187 -11.28 -7.66 -5.79
C ALA A 187 -12.68 -7.09 -5.99
N GLY A 188 -12.93 -5.92 -5.41
CA GLY A 188 -14.16 -5.17 -5.61
C GLY A 188 -14.22 -4.62 -7.03
N ALA A 189 -15.38 -4.76 -7.67
CA ALA A 189 -15.66 -4.23 -8.99
C ALA A 189 -17.04 -3.57 -9.02
N ARG A 190 -17.17 -2.41 -9.67
CA ARG A 190 -18.46 -1.73 -9.86
C ARG A 190 -18.95 -1.88 -11.28
N LEU A 191 -20.15 -2.44 -11.45
CA LEU A 191 -20.87 -2.51 -12.72
C LEU A 191 -22.17 -1.70 -12.61
N GLY A 192 -22.15 -0.48 -13.15
CA GLY A 192 -23.27 0.45 -13.06
C GLY A 192 -23.59 0.90 -11.62
N ASP A 193 -24.77 1.51 -11.46
CA ASP A 193 -25.20 2.13 -10.19
C ASP A 193 -26.26 1.33 -9.44
N ARG A 194 -26.72 0.23 -10.03
CA ARG A 194 -27.72 -0.65 -9.41
C ARG A 194 -27.01 -1.76 -8.66
N PRO A 195 -27.25 -1.92 -7.34
CA PRO A 195 -26.81 -3.09 -6.61
C PRO A 195 -27.25 -4.36 -7.32
N LEU A 196 -26.32 -5.30 -7.50
CA LEU A 196 -26.62 -6.62 -8.10
C LEU A 196 -27.15 -7.63 -7.08
N LEU A 197 -27.32 -7.21 -5.82
CA LEU A 197 -27.93 -8.02 -4.78
C LEU A 197 -29.45 -7.91 -4.87
N PRO A 198 -30.19 -9.03 -4.74
CA PRO A 198 -31.66 -9.03 -4.71
C PRO A 198 -32.22 -8.33 -3.47
#